data_AF-A0A822BV89-F1
#
_entry.id   AF-A0A822BV89-F1
#
_cell.length_a   1.000
_cell.length_b   1.000
_cell.length_c   1.000
_cell.angle_alpha   90.00
_cell.angle_beta   90.00
_cell.angle_gamma   90.00
#
_symmetry.space_group_name_H-M   'P 1'
#
loop_
_entity.id
_entity.type
_entity.pdbx_description
1 polymer ?
#
loop_
_entity_poly.entity_id
_entity_poly.type
_entity_poly.pdbx_seq_one_letter_code
_entity_poly.pdbx_strand_id
1 'polypeptide(L)' 'EQLRRQAKFKGLTTCLVRDVGQTKVDAGRRTVLGIGPAPSRLINDIIRQLKIY' A
#
# COMPACT_ATOMS: atom_id res chain seq x y z
N GLU A 1 -3.69 5.74 -2.32
CA GLU A 1 -2.77 6.35 -3.32
C GLU A 1 -1.66 7.21 -2.70
N GLN A 2 -1.91 8.00 -1.65
CA GLN A 2 -0.89 8.87 -1.02
C GLN A 2 0.36 8.11 -0.55
N LEU A 3 0.19 6.97 0.16
CA LEU A 3 1.31 6.11 0.61
C LEU A 3 2.19 5.63 -0.56
N ARG A 4 1.56 5.25 -1.68
CA ARG A 4 2.29 4.81 -2.88
C ARG A 4 3.14 5.94 -3.46
N ARG A 5 2.63 7.17 -3.47
CA ARG A 5 3.40 8.35 -3.93
C ARG A 5 4.58 8.64 -3.00
N GLN A 6 4.38 8.58 -1.69
CA GLN A 6 5.45 8.78 -0.71
C GLN A 6 6.54 7.72 -0.84
N ALA A 7 6.16 6.44 -0.98
CA ALA A 7 7.11 5.36 -1.20
C ALA A 7 7.90 5.54 -2.50
N LYS A 8 7.23 5.87 -3.61
CA LYS A 8 7.90 6.14 -4.89
C LYS A 8 8.85 7.35 -4.83
N PHE A 9 8.45 8.41 -4.13
CA PHE A 9 9.31 9.59 -3.95
C PHE A 9 10.59 9.25 -3.17
N LYS A 10 10.49 8.34 -2.19
CA LYS A 10 11.65 7.81 -1.46
C LYS A 10 12.42 6.72 -2.21
N GLY A 11 12.11 6.47 -3.49
CA GLY A 11 12.77 5.45 -4.31
C GLY A 11 12.44 4.01 -3.90
N LEU A 12 11.36 3.79 -3.15
CA LEU A 12 10.97 2.46 -2.69
C LEU A 12 10.09 1.76 -3.73
N THR A 13 10.36 0.47 -3.92
CA THR A 13 9.51 -0.43 -4.71
C THR A 13 8.14 -0.59 -4.05
N THR A 14 7.07 -0.55 -4.85
CA THR A 14 5.69 -0.71 -4.38
C THR A 14 4.92 -1.69 -5.25
N CYS A 15 4.10 -2.55 -4.64
CA CYS A 15 3.16 -3.44 -5.34
C CYS A 15 1.72 -3.07 -4.96
N LEU A 16 0.88 -2.74 -5.94
CA LEU A 16 -0.53 -2.42 -5.72
C LEU A 16 -1.40 -3.57 -6.22
N VAL A 17 -2.06 -4.27 -5.29
CA VAL A 17 -3.02 -5.33 -5.62
C VAL A 17 -4.42 -4.75 -5.55
N ARG A 18 -5.16 -4.85 -6.65
CA ARG A 18 -6.55 -4.43 -6.75
C ARG A 18 -7.40 -5.67 -6.90
N ASP A 19 -8.29 -5.92 -5.94
CA ASP A 19 -9.35 -6.89 -6.15
C ASP A 19 -10.32 -6.36 -7.22
N VAL A 20 -10.56 -7.18 -8.24
CA VAL A 20 -11.40 -6.84 -9.40
C VAL A 20 -12.89 -7.04 -9.12
N GLY A 21 -13.26 -7.63 -7.99
CA GLY A 21 -14.65 -7.72 -7.53
C GLY A 21 -15.58 -8.32 -8.59
N GLN A 22 -15.47 -9.62 -8.84
CA GLN A 22 -16.31 -10.31 -9.83
C GLN A 22 -17.76 -10.60 -9.36
N THR A 23 -18.29 -9.89 -8.36
CA THR A 23 -19.64 -10.16 -7.82
C THR A 23 -20.53 -8.93 -7.84
N LYS A 24 -21.82 -9.12 -8.20
CA LYS A 24 -22.87 -8.09 -8.31
C LYS A 24 -23.32 -7.47 -6.97
N VAL A 25 -22.50 -7.58 -5.92
CA VAL A 25 -22.76 -6.96 -4.62
C VAL A 25 -21.72 -5.86 -4.47
N ASP A 26 -22.14 -4.64 -4.11
CA ASP A 26 -21.32 -3.42 -4.14
C ASP A 26 -19.85 -3.70 -3.82
N ALA A 27 -18.99 -3.52 -4.83
CA ALA A 27 -17.59 -3.88 -4.78
C ALA A 27 -16.88 -3.09 -3.67
N GLY A 28 -16.80 -3.67 -2.48
CA GLY A 28 -15.93 -3.25 -1.40
C GLY A 28 -14.49 -3.50 -1.80
N ARG A 29 -13.97 -2.63 -2.66
CA ARG A 29 -12.68 -2.69 -3.36
C ARG A 29 -11.50 -2.83 -2.40
N ARG A 30 -11.23 -4.05 -1.92
CA ARG A 30 -10.05 -4.36 -1.12
C ARG A 30 -8.82 -4.15 -2.00
N THR A 31 -8.09 -3.09 -1.71
CA THR A 31 -6.85 -2.74 -2.41
C THR A 31 -5.72 -2.81 -1.38
N VAL A 32 -4.71 -3.62 -1.66
CA VAL A 32 -3.53 -3.79 -0.79
C VAL A 32 -2.33 -3.10 -1.45
N LEU A 33 -1.51 -2.44 -0.63
CA LEU A 33 -0.26 -1.83 -1.05
C LEU A 33 0.91 -2.49 -0.29
N GLY A 34 1.75 -3.23 -1.01
CA GLY A 34 3.06 -3.67 -0.52
C GLY A 34 4.12 -2.59 -0.76
N ILE A 35 5.02 -2.39 0.20
CA ILE A 35 6.16 -1.46 0.11
C ILE A 35 7.42 -2.23 0.52
N GLY A 36 8.45 -2.24 -0.34
CA GLY A 36 9.72 -2.90 -0.09
C GLY A 36 10.12 -3.91 -1.18
N PRO A 37 11.18 -4.72 -0.93
CA PRO A 37 12.00 -4.75 0.29
C PRO A 37 12.82 -3.45 0.47
N ALA A 38 12.95 -2.99 1.71
CA ALA A 38 13.75 -1.80 2.07
C ALA A 38 14.06 -1.81 3.58
N PRO A 39 15.07 -1.04 4.04
CA PRO A 39 15.32 -0.85 5.47
C PRO A 39 14.05 -0.43 6.23
N SER A 40 13.81 -1.06 7.38
CA SER A 40 12.60 -0.85 8.19
C SER A 40 12.40 0.61 8.58
N ARG A 41 13.49 1.36 8.83
CA ARG A 41 13.44 2.80 9.11
C ARG A 41 12.78 3.60 7.97
N LEU A 42 13.10 3.28 6.71
CA LEU A 42 12.54 3.98 5.55
C LEU A 42 11.07 3.64 5.32
N ILE A 43 10.68 2.38 5.56
CA ILE A 43 9.28 1.95 5.48
C ILE A 43 8.47 2.58 6.62
N ASN A 44 9.00 2.58 7.84
CA ASN A 44 8.35 3.14 9.03
C ASN A 44 8.04 4.62 8.87
N ASP A 45 8.93 5.42 8.27
CA ASP A 45 8.64 6.82 7.99
C ASP A 45 7.36 7.05 7.16
N ILE A 46 6.93 6.04 6.39
CA ILE A 46 5.75 6.08 5.53
C ILE A 46 4.53 5.50 6.25
N ILE A 47 4.71 4.39 6.98
CA ILE A 47 3.60 3.61 7.55
C ILE A 47 3.34 3.87 9.04
N ARG A 48 4.16 4.67 9.75
CA ARG A 48 4.09 4.85 11.22
C ARG A 48 2.71 5.21 11.77
N GLN A 49 1.91 5.92 11.00
CA GLN A 49 0.57 6.38 11.39
C GLN A 49 -0.54 5.34 11.13
N LEU A 50 -0.22 4.21 10.50
CA LEU A 50 -1.19 3.16 10.20
C LEU A 50 -1.40 2.26 11.41
N LYS A 51 -2.65 1.88 11.64
CA LYS A 51 -2.97 0.84 12.60
C LYS A 51 -2.56 -0.51 12.04
N ILE A 52 -2.00 -1.35 12.91
CA ILE A 52 -1.73 -2.74 12.59
C ILE A 52 -3.09 -3.45 12.52
N TYR A 53 -3.32 -4.17 11.43
CA TYR A 53 -4.51 -4.99 11.19
C TYR A 53 -4.21 -6.44 11.56
#